data_AF-A0A420BH59-F1
#
_entry.id   AF-A0A420BH59-F1
#
_cell.length_a   1.000
_cell.length_b   1.000
_cell.length_c   1.000
_cell.angle_alpha   90.00
_cell.angle_beta   90.00
_cell.angle_gamma   90.00
#
_symmetry.space_group_name_H-M   'P 1'
#
loop_
_entity.id
_entity.type
_entity.pdbx_description
1 polymer ?
#
loop_
_entity_poly.entity_id
_entity_poly.type
_entity_poly.pdbx_seq_one_letter_code
_entity_poly.pdbx_strand_id
1 'polypeptide(L)'
;MRKVVFKDVDGKTKKLMLCQAEGGVYLFGYYSLQDSSADWDHFFCTMEDAIECCFEDYGINEEDWIIIADQPKNCQQDFIIPTRIEGREAGKPAFGQLQQFIKGQWVDYIIAEKCMSFDGLTDDQRLLTTGLVFEYEKALNGDKAKTIKILTALNFE
;
A
#
# COMPACT_ATOMS: atom_id res chain seq x y z
N MET A 1 -5.10 10.75 -4.91
CA MET A 1 -3.62 10.60 -4.91
C MET A 1 -3.24 9.73 -3.74
N ARG A 2 -2.46 8.69 -4.03
CA ARG A 2 -1.95 7.75 -3.04
C ARG A 2 -0.47 7.52 -3.25
N LYS A 3 0.27 7.39 -2.16
CA LYS A 3 1.71 7.07 -2.20
C LYS A 3 2.12 6.18 -1.03
N VAL A 4 3.06 5.27 -1.27
CA VAL A 4 3.57 4.31 -0.29
C VAL A 4 5.09 4.38 -0.21
N VAL A 5 5.64 4.15 0.97
CA VAL A 5 7.07 3.98 1.21
C VAL A 5 7.30 2.72 2.03
N PHE A 6 8.32 1.94 1.67
CA PHE A 6 8.76 0.76 2.41
C PHE A 6 10.06 1.11 3.12
N LYS A 7 9.99 1.31 4.44
CA LYS A 7 11.12 1.71 5.27
C LYS A 7 10.88 1.21 6.68
N ASP A 8 11.91 0.64 7.29
CA ASP A 8 11.89 0.34 8.71
C ASP A 8 12.01 1.65 9.48
N VAL A 9 10.89 2.12 10.01
CA VAL A 9 10.81 3.26 10.90
C VAL A 9 10.58 2.72 12.30
N ASP A 10 11.22 3.32 13.30
CA ASP A 10 11.09 2.99 14.73
C ASP A 10 11.37 1.51 15.15
N GLY A 11 11.80 0.65 14.21
CA GLY A 11 12.03 -0.78 14.43
C GLY A 11 10.76 -1.64 14.34
N LYS A 12 9.57 -1.02 14.27
CA LYS A 12 8.27 -1.70 14.24
C LYS A 12 7.54 -1.43 12.92
N THR A 13 7.47 -0.17 12.50
CA THR A 13 6.74 0.24 11.30
C THR A 13 7.54 -0.09 10.04
N LYS A 14 7.00 -0.94 9.15
CA LYS A 14 7.71 -1.43 7.95
C LYS A 14 7.34 -0.69 6.66
N LYS A 15 6.18 -0.05 6.65
CA LYS A 15 5.75 0.82 5.55
C LYS A 15 4.76 1.87 6.05
N LEU A 16 4.68 2.95 5.31
CA LEU A 16 3.71 4.03 5.47
C LEU A 16 3.00 4.28 4.15
N MET A 17 1.73 4.66 4.19
CA MET A 17 0.97 5.01 3.01
C MET A 17 0.12 6.25 3.24
N LEU A 18 0.26 7.23 2.36
CA LEU A 18 -0.60 8.40 2.32
C LEU A 18 -1.73 8.21 1.31
N CYS A 19 -2.95 8.56 1.72
CA CYS A 19 -4.14 8.49 0.89
C CYS A 19 -4.94 9.79 1.01
N GLN A 20 -5.00 10.55 -0.09
CA GLN A 20 -5.92 11.67 -0.19
C GLN A 20 -7.36 11.17 -0.24
N ALA A 21 -8.18 11.61 0.70
CA ALA A 21 -9.61 11.35 0.76
C ALA A 21 -10.41 12.65 0.66
N GLU A 22 -11.74 12.52 0.65
CA GLU A 22 -12.62 13.68 0.76
C GLU A 22 -12.45 14.32 2.15
N GLY A 23 -12.06 15.60 2.16
CA GLY A 23 -11.90 16.38 3.40
C GLY A 23 -10.53 16.29 4.07
N GLY A 24 -9.60 15.46 3.59
CA GLY A 24 -8.24 15.41 4.15
C GLY A 24 -7.39 14.25 3.64
N VAL A 25 -6.36 13.91 4.40
CA VAL A 25 -5.35 12.90 4.06
C VAL A 25 -5.19 11.92 5.21
N TYR A 26 -5.26 10.64 4.89
CA TYR A 26 -4.92 9.58 5.83
C TYR A 26 -3.46 9.19 5.66
N LEU A 27 -2.73 9.10 6.77
CA LEU A 27 -1.47 8.38 6.90
C LEU A 27 -1.74 7.04 7.56
N PHE A 28 -1.49 5.96 6.83
CA PHE A 28 -1.60 4.60 7.33
C PHE A 28 -0.23 4.04 7.64
N GLY A 29 -0.10 3.38 8.79
CA GLY A 29 1.11 2.66 9.16
C GLY A 29 0.90 1.17 9.34
N TYR A 30 1.94 0.41 9.01
CA TYR A 30 1.89 -1.04 8.93
C TYR A 30 3.12 -1.63 9.61
N TYR A 31 2.90 -2.65 10.43
CA TYR A 31 3.96 -3.40 11.09
C TYR A 31 4.49 -4.54 10.24
N SER A 32 3.98 -4.72 9.01
CA SER A 32 4.44 -5.76 8.09
C SER A 32 4.51 -5.24 6.65
N LEU A 33 5.27 -5.94 5.81
CA LEU A 33 5.43 -5.64 4.39
C LEU A 33 4.20 -6.07 3.56
N GLN A 34 3.40 -7.00 4.10
CA GLN A 34 2.21 -7.57 3.47
C GLN A 34 1.19 -6.47 3.10
N ASP A 35 0.60 -6.55 1.90
CA ASP A 35 -0.56 -5.76 1.52
C ASP A 35 -1.78 -6.22 2.34
N SER A 36 -2.17 -5.40 3.31
CA SER A 36 -3.13 -5.73 4.37
C SER A 36 -3.85 -4.46 4.84
N SER A 37 -4.81 -4.59 5.75
CA SER A 37 -5.30 -3.44 6.50
C SER A 37 -4.19 -2.78 7.32
N ALA A 38 -4.31 -1.49 7.55
CA ALA A 38 -3.38 -0.72 8.37
C ALA A 38 -3.43 -1.15 9.85
N ASP A 39 -2.29 -1.12 10.53
CA ASP A 39 -2.22 -1.36 11.99
C ASP A 39 -2.60 -0.10 12.78
N TRP A 40 -2.42 1.09 12.20
CA TRP A 40 -2.84 2.38 12.74
C TRP A 40 -3.00 3.42 11.64
N ASP A 41 -3.74 4.49 11.94
CA ASP A 41 -3.94 5.62 11.04
C ASP A 41 -3.91 6.99 11.76
N HIS A 42 -3.52 8.01 10.99
CA HIS A 42 -3.62 9.42 11.36
C HIS A 42 -4.32 10.20 10.25
N PHE A 43 -5.12 11.18 10.65
CA PHE A 43 -5.85 12.05 9.72
C PHE A 43 -5.31 13.47 9.78
N PHE A 44 -5.05 14.04 8.61
CA PHE A 44 -4.57 15.40 8.41
C PHE A 44 -5.54 16.18 7.53
N CYS A 45 -5.61 17.49 7.73
CA CYS A 45 -6.45 18.35 6.90
C CYS A 45 -5.87 18.52 5.49
N THR A 46 -4.54 18.53 5.36
CA THR A 46 -3.83 18.79 4.10
C THR A 46 -2.76 17.74 3.82
N MET A 47 -2.33 17.67 2.56
CA MET A 47 -1.23 16.78 2.15
C MET A 47 0.11 17.31 2.67
N GLU A 48 0.26 18.63 2.74
CA GLU A 48 1.43 19.31 3.27
C GLU A 48 1.66 18.93 4.73
N ASP A 49 0.65 19.02 5.59
CA ASP A 49 0.76 18.63 7.02
C ASP A 49 1.15 17.14 7.17
N ALA A 50 0.57 16.29 6.33
CA ALA A 50 0.85 14.85 6.37
C ALA A 50 2.28 14.53 5.93
N ILE A 51 2.80 15.24 4.92
CA ILE A 51 4.18 15.09 4.45
C ILE A 51 5.17 15.64 5.49
N GLU A 52 4.87 16.79 6.11
CA GLU A 52 5.69 17.38 7.16
C GLU A 52 5.80 16.42 8.36
N CYS A 53 4.69 15.83 8.82
CA CYS A 53 4.72 14.78 9.85
C CYS A 53 5.56 13.57 9.42
N CYS A 54 5.41 13.09 8.16
CA CYS A 54 6.24 11.98 7.66
C CYS A 54 7.74 12.31 7.65
N PHE A 55 8.10 13.56 7.37
CA PHE A 55 9.49 14.00 7.39
C PHE A 55 10.03 14.12 8.82
N GLU A 56 9.31 14.81 9.71
CA GLU A 56 9.77 15.10 11.07
C GLU A 56 9.76 13.87 11.97
N ASP A 57 8.69 13.07 11.94
CA ASP A 57 8.49 11.97 12.88
C ASP A 57 9.05 10.64 12.36
N TYR A 58 9.13 10.47 11.03
CA TYR A 58 9.47 9.20 10.38
C TYR A 58 10.70 9.29 9.46
N GLY A 59 11.26 10.48 9.25
CA GLY A 59 12.44 10.67 8.40
C GLY A 59 12.22 10.23 6.95
N ILE A 60 11.00 10.38 6.42
CA ILE A 60 10.64 10.04 5.04
C ILE A 60 10.78 11.28 4.16
N ASN A 61 11.56 11.16 3.09
CA ASN A 61 11.73 12.24 2.12
C ASN A 61 10.79 12.08 0.91
N GLU A 62 10.61 13.14 0.12
CA GLU A 62 9.68 13.10 -1.02
C GLU A 62 10.09 12.05 -2.07
N GLU A 63 11.40 11.84 -2.24
CA GLU A 63 11.98 10.84 -3.14
C GLU A 63 11.76 9.39 -2.69
N ASP A 64 11.45 9.14 -1.42
CA ASP A 64 11.21 7.79 -0.91
C ASP A 64 9.84 7.24 -1.38
N TRP A 65 8.90 8.13 -1.72
CA TRP A 65 7.53 7.76 -2.04
C TRP A 65 7.34 7.15 -3.44
N ILE A 66 6.65 6.02 -3.50
CA ILE A 66 6.12 5.43 -4.73
C ILE A 66 4.67 5.88 -4.87
N ILE A 67 4.37 6.63 -5.93
CA ILE A 67 2.98 6.97 -6.28
C ILE A 67 2.27 5.70 -6.77
N ILE A 68 1.11 5.40 -6.20
CA ILE A 68 0.29 4.23 -6.53
C ILE A 68 -1.10 4.68 -7.01
N ALA A 69 -1.81 3.79 -7.70
CA ALA A 69 -3.13 4.06 -8.24
C ALA A 69 -4.18 4.33 -7.14
N ASP A 70 -5.14 5.21 -7.46
CA ASP A 70 -6.30 5.42 -6.61
C ASP A 70 -7.19 4.17 -6.58
N GLN A 71 -7.88 3.98 -5.46
CA GLN A 71 -8.78 2.85 -5.26
C GLN A 71 -10.13 3.08 -5.97
N PRO A 72 -10.75 2.03 -6.56
CA PRO A 72 -12.14 2.10 -6.99
C PRO A 72 -13.08 2.40 -5.82
N LYS A 73 -14.28 2.89 -6.15
CA LYS A 73 -15.35 3.11 -5.15
C LYS A 73 -15.61 1.82 -4.36
N ASN A 74 -15.91 1.98 -3.07
CA ASN A 74 -16.20 0.90 -2.12
C ASN A 74 -15.00 0.00 -1.77
N CYS A 75 -13.80 0.28 -2.27
CA CYS A 75 -12.58 -0.41 -1.85
C CYS A 75 -11.98 0.21 -0.58
N GLN A 76 -11.26 -0.61 0.17
CA GLN A 76 -10.49 -0.22 1.33
C GLN A 76 -9.29 0.62 0.90
N GLN A 77 -9.11 1.77 1.54
CA GLN A 77 -8.11 2.76 1.13
C GLN A 77 -6.70 2.43 1.62
N ASP A 78 -6.61 1.56 2.63
CA ASP A 78 -5.40 1.06 3.29
C ASP A 78 -4.77 -0.18 2.60
N PHE A 79 -5.33 -0.66 1.48
CA PHE A 79 -4.70 -1.69 0.65
C PHE A 79 -4.12 -1.11 -0.63
N ILE A 80 -2.97 -1.59 -1.11
CA ILE A 80 -2.42 -1.21 -2.41
C ILE A 80 -3.25 -1.84 -3.54
N ILE A 81 -3.44 -3.17 -3.52
CA ILE A 81 -4.30 -3.87 -4.47
C ILE A 81 -5.77 -3.54 -4.13
N PRO A 82 -6.64 -3.29 -5.13
CA PRO A 82 -8.04 -3.04 -4.85
C PRO A 82 -8.67 -4.16 -4.04
N THR A 83 -9.09 -3.81 -2.82
CA THR A 83 -9.63 -4.75 -1.84
C THR A 83 -10.98 -4.25 -1.35
N ARG A 84 -11.99 -5.10 -1.26
CA ARG A 84 -13.34 -4.72 -0.83
C ARG A 84 -13.93 -5.72 0.14
N ILE A 85 -14.96 -5.30 0.87
CA ILE A 85 -15.85 -6.21 1.58
C ILE A 85 -16.80 -6.85 0.58
N GLU A 86 -16.90 -8.17 0.59
CA GLU A 86 -17.80 -8.91 -0.28
C GLU A 86 -19.26 -8.41 -0.12
N GLY A 87 -19.98 -8.30 -1.24
CA GLY A 87 -21.38 -7.88 -1.25
C GLY A 87 -21.65 -6.40 -0.93
N ARG A 88 -20.62 -5.59 -0.62
CA ARG A 88 -20.76 -4.15 -0.33
C ARG A 88 -21.41 -3.38 -1.48
N GLU A 89 -21.05 -3.70 -2.73
CA GLU A 89 -21.62 -3.05 -3.91
C GLU A 89 -23.11 -3.36 -4.13
N ALA A 90 -23.57 -4.51 -3.65
CA ALA A 90 -24.96 -4.94 -3.70
C ALA A 90 -25.77 -4.50 -2.45
N GLY A 91 -25.17 -3.69 -1.56
CA GLY A 91 -25.79 -3.26 -0.30
C GLY A 91 -25.92 -4.36 0.75
N LYS A 92 -25.20 -5.49 0.59
CA LYS A 92 -25.23 -6.64 1.51
C LYS A 92 -23.81 -7.02 1.94
N PRO A 93 -23.13 -6.18 2.74
CA PRO A 93 -21.75 -6.42 3.12
C PRO A 93 -21.62 -7.68 3.99
N ALA A 94 -20.78 -8.62 3.57
CA ALA A 94 -20.34 -9.74 4.39
C ALA A 94 -19.10 -9.31 5.20
N PHE A 95 -19.33 -8.61 6.31
CA PHE A 95 -18.23 -8.11 7.15
C PHE A 95 -17.26 -9.23 7.56
N GLY A 96 -15.96 -8.95 7.44
CA GLY A 96 -14.89 -9.93 7.67
C GLY A 96 -14.51 -10.77 6.45
N GLN A 97 -15.27 -10.71 5.35
CA GLN A 97 -14.95 -11.37 4.08
C GLN A 97 -14.44 -10.32 3.10
N LEU A 98 -13.14 -10.37 2.81
CA LEU A 98 -12.47 -9.45 1.90
C LEU A 98 -12.20 -10.13 0.56
N GLN A 99 -12.24 -9.35 -0.51
CA GLN A 99 -11.88 -9.78 -1.86
C GLN A 99 -10.88 -8.80 -2.46
N GLN A 100 -9.86 -9.32 -3.14
CA GLN A 100 -8.89 -8.56 -3.92
C GLN A 100 -9.18 -8.64 -5.42
N PHE A 101 -8.96 -7.54 -6.14
CA PHE A 101 -9.11 -7.49 -7.59
C PHE A 101 -7.81 -7.87 -8.28
N ILE A 102 -7.71 -9.14 -8.68
CA ILE A 102 -6.53 -9.73 -9.30
C ILE A 102 -6.86 -10.04 -10.77
N LYS A 103 -6.12 -9.45 -11.71
CA LYS A 103 -6.21 -9.75 -13.16
C LYS A 103 -7.65 -9.74 -13.72
N GLY A 104 -8.47 -8.79 -13.28
CA GLY A 104 -9.84 -8.63 -13.78
C GLY A 104 -10.91 -9.38 -12.98
N GLN A 105 -10.56 -10.06 -11.90
CA GLN A 105 -11.48 -10.85 -11.10
C GLN A 105 -11.36 -10.54 -9.61
N TRP A 106 -12.49 -10.58 -8.90
CA TRP A 106 -12.52 -10.54 -7.45
C TRP A 106 -12.26 -11.94 -6.90
N VAL A 107 -11.20 -12.08 -6.12
CA VAL A 107 -10.81 -13.34 -5.47
C VAL A 107 -10.79 -13.14 -3.96
N ASP A 108 -11.10 -14.17 -3.20
CA ASP A 108 -11.11 -14.09 -1.74
C ASP A 108 -9.71 -13.77 -1.22
N TYR A 109 -9.65 -12.75 -0.36
CA TYR A 109 -8.42 -12.37 0.32
C TYR A 109 -8.24 -13.26 1.54
N ILE A 110 -7.19 -14.08 1.50
CA ILE A 110 -6.80 -14.92 2.63
C ILE A 110 -5.79 -14.15 3.45
N ILE A 111 -6.05 -14.01 4.75
CA ILE A 111 -5.12 -13.38 5.69
C ILE A 111 -3.85 -14.25 5.74
N ALA A 112 -2.78 -13.74 5.14
CA ALA A 112 -1.47 -14.37 5.17
C ALA A 112 -0.75 -14.09 6.50
N GLU A 113 0.26 -14.90 6.80
CA GLU A 113 1.18 -14.59 7.90
C GLU A 113 1.89 -13.26 7.64
N LYS A 114 2.11 -12.48 8.72
CA LYS A 114 2.76 -11.17 8.62
C LYS A 114 4.20 -11.33 8.15
N CYS A 115 4.51 -10.80 6.96
CA CYS A 115 5.86 -10.74 6.42
C CYS A 115 6.62 -9.53 7.01
N MET A 116 7.68 -9.79 7.77
CA MET A 116 8.43 -8.75 8.50
C MET A 116 9.69 -8.28 7.78
N SER A 117 10.28 -9.14 6.94
CA SER A 117 11.46 -8.84 6.12
C SER A 117 11.35 -9.55 4.77
N PHE A 118 12.15 -9.14 3.79
CA PHE A 118 12.22 -9.80 2.48
C PHE A 118 13.14 -11.03 2.46
N ASP A 119 13.67 -11.45 3.61
CA ASP A 119 14.62 -12.56 3.70
C ASP A 119 14.00 -13.87 3.22
N GLY A 120 14.69 -14.55 2.30
CA GLY A 120 14.20 -15.81 1.73
C GLY A 120 13.07 -15.66 0.70
N LEU A 121 12.63 -14.43 0.39
CA LEU A 121 11.65 -14.18 -0.67
C LEU A 121 12.33 -13.90 -2.01
N THR A 122 11.83 -14.53 -3.07
CA THR A 122 12.14 -14.16 -4.45
C THR A 122 11.56 -12.80 -4.81
N ASP A 123 12.09 -12.16 -5.84
CA ASP A 123 11.60 -10.90 -6.40
C ASP A 123 10.08 -10.90 -6.64
N ASP A 124 9.56 -11.94 -7.30
CA ASP A 124 8.13 -12.11 -7.53
C ASP A 124 7.33 -12.20 -6.22
N GLN A 125 7.86 -12.91 -5.22
CA GLN A 125 7.22 -13.00 -3.91
C GLN A 125 7.21 -11.65 -3.19
N ARG A 126 8.22 -10.81 -3.34
CA ARG A 126 8.26 -9.46 -2.76
C ARG A 126 7.21 -8.55 -3.41
N LEU A 127 7.07 -8.61 -4.74
CA LEU A 127 6.04 -7.86 -5.48
C LEU A 127 4.63 -8.27 -5.06
N LEU A 128 4.39 -9.58 -4.93
CA LEU A 128 3.10 -10.12 -4.50
C LEU A 128 2.79 -9.76 -3.04
N THR A 129 3.76 -9.97 -2.14
CA THR A 129 3.63 -9.67 -0.70
C THR A 129 3.27 -8.21 -0.50
N THR A 130 3.96 -7.29 -1.17
CA THR A 130 3.77 -5.85 -0.99
C THR A 130 2.58 -5.27 -1.75
N GLY A 131 1.93 -6.05 -2.61
CA GLY A 131 0.85 -5.59 -3.47
C GLY A 131 1.30 -4.71 -4.65
N LEU A 132 2.61 -4.50 -4.83
CA LEU A 132 3.16 -3.67 -5.91
C LEU A 132 3.21 -4.36 -7.27
N VAL A 133 2.85 -5.64 -7.38
CA VAL A 133 2.91 -6.42 -8.63
C VAL A 133 2.27 -5.69 -9.83
N PHE A 134 1.07 -5.14 -9.68
CA PHE A 134 0.39 -4.46 -10.80
C PHE A 134 0.95 -3.05 -11.06
N GLU A 135 1.43 -2.38 -10.02
CA GLU A 135 2.12 -1.08 -10.17
C GLU A 135 3.43 -1.26 -10.94
N TYR A 136 4.15 -2.34 -10.68
CA TYR A 136 5.37 -2.72 -11.38
C TYR A 136 5.09 -3.11 -12.83
N GLU A 137 4.16 -4.03 -13.07
CA GLU A 137 3.75 -4.44 -14.44
C GLU A 137 3.33 -3.24 -15.29
N LYS A 138 2.60 -2.28 -14.70
CA LYS A 138 2.21 -1.04 -15.38
C LYS A 138 3.42 -0.13 -15.64
N ALA A 139 4.32 0.04 -14.66
CA ALA A 139 5.49 0.90 -14.78
C ALA A 139 6.49 0.41 -15.85
N LEU A 140 6.60 -0.90 -16.08
CA LEU A 140 7.40 -1.46 -17.17
C LEU A 140 6.99 -0.91 -18.55
N ASN A 141 5.75 -0.48 -18.71
CA ASN A 141 5.21 0.08 -19.95
C ASN A 141 5.41 1.61 -20.07
N GLY A 142 6.59 2.11 -19.69
CA GLY A 142 7.01 3.49 -20.01
C GLY A 142 7.34 4.40 -18.83
N ASP A 143 7.29 3.90 -17.59
CA ASP A 143 7.69 4.65 -16.38
C ASP A 143 8.93 4.03 -15.74
N LYS A 144 10.09 4.30 -16.35
CA LYS A 144 11.38 3.79 -15.88
C LYS A 144 11.72 4.28 -14.48
N ALA A 145 11.34 5.51 -14.13
CA ALA A 145 11.64 6.09 -12.82
C ALA A 145 10.88 5.35 -11.71
N LYS A 146 9.58 5.10 -11.90
CA LYS A 146 8.79 4.29 -10.97
C LYS A 146 9.24 2.85 -10.91
N THR A 147 9.63 2.27 -12.05
CA THR A 147 10.19 0.91 -12.10
C THR A 147 11.41 0.81 -11.20
N ILE A 148 12.40 1.71 -11.36
CA ILE A 148 13.60 1.73 -10.52
C ILE A 148 13.23 1.93 -9.04
N LYS A 149 12.31 2.85 -8.75
CA LYS A 149 11.90 3.11 -7.35
C LYS A 149 11.27 1.88 -6.70
N ILE A 150 10.42 1.14 -7.41
CA ILE A 150 9.84 -0.12 -6.90
C ILE A 150 10.94 -1.15 -6.67
N LEU A 151 11.86 -1.35 -7.62
CA LEU A 151 12.96 -2.30 -7.47
C LEU A 151 13.84 -1.96 -6.26
N THR A 152 14.21 -0.69 -6.09
CA THR A 152 14.96 -0.21 -4.93
C THR A 152 14.21 -0.44 -3.62
N ALA A 153 12.92 -0.08 -3.54
CA ALA A 153 12.13 -0.25 -2.33
C ALA A 153 11.94 -1.72 -1.91
N LEU A 154 12.01 -2.64 -2.88
CA LEU A 154 11.85 -4.08 -2.65
C LEU A 154 13.19 -4.82 -2.56
N ASN A 155 14.32 -4.11 -2.50
CA ASN A 155 15.68 -4.67 -2.44
C ASN A 155 15.99 -5.68 -3.54
N PHE A 156 15.51 -5.46 -4.76
CA PHE A 156 15.86 -6.30 -5.91
C PHE A 156 17.36 -6.18 -6.19
N GLU A 157 18.00 -7.29 -6.53
CA GLU A 157 19.44 -7.37 -6.84
C GLU A 157 19.74 -7.02 -8.31
#